data_AF-A0A9W6NZ28-F1
#
_entry.id   AF-A0A9W6NZ28-F1
#
_cell.length_a   1.000
_cell.length_b   1.000
_cell.length_c   1.000
_cell.angle_alpha   90.00
_cell.angle_beta   90.00
_cell.angle_gamma   90.00
#
_symmetry.space_group_name_H-M   'P 1'
#
loop_
_entity.id
_entity.type
_entity.pdbx_description
1 polymer ?
#
loop_
_entity_poly.entity_id
_entity_poly.type
_entity_poly.pdbx_seq_one_letter_code
_entity_poly.pdbx_strand_id
1 'polypeptide(L)'
;MRQAWIRWRPAQGGARLDAMTTTQDMPQVQACSVGSCSYNQDSDCHAGAITIAGDHAHCGTFVEISFRGGLGRNGMVGACHRSECRHNENLECTAPSVEIGKDQDVADCLTYEAR
;
A
#
# COMPACT_ATOMS: atom_id res chain seq x y z
N MET A 1 -2.68 37.61 -50.89
CA MET A 1 -2.76 38.05 -49.48
C MET A 1 -4.00 37.45 -48.84
N ARG A 2 -3.90 37.06 -47.55
CA ARG A 2 -4.93 36.51 -46.62
C ARG A 2 -4.83 35.01 -46.32
N GLN A 3 -3.76 34.69 -45.59
CA GLN A 3 -3.70 33.89 -44.36
C GLN A 3 -5.03 33.23 -43.91
N ALA A 4 -5.16 31.91 -44.09
CA ALA A 4 -6.15 31.08 -43.40
C ALA A 4 -5.46 30.37 -42.22
N TRP A 5 -5.66 30.89 -41.02
CA TRP A 5 -5.14 30.33 -39.78
C TRP A 5 -6.01 29.14 -39.36
N ILE A 6 -5.53 27.92 -39.59
CA ILE A 6 -6.10 26.71 -38.96
C ILE A 6 -5.78 26.78 -37.48
N ARG A 7 -6.73 27.29 -36.71
CA ARG A 7 -6.70 27.31 -35.25
C ARG A 7 -7.00 25.90 -34.76
N TRP A 8 -5.95 25.11 -34.52
CA TRP A 8 -6.06 23.88 -33.74
C TRP A 8 -6.61 24.21 -32.35
N ARG A 9 -7.88 23.93 -32.11
CA ARG A 9 -8.45 23.85 -30.75
C ARG A 9 -8.26 22.40 -30.30
N PRO A 10 -7.51 22.10 -29.23
CA PRO A 10 -7.59 20.78 -28.64
C PRO A 10 -9.02 20.59 -28.10
N ALA A 11 -9.57 19.40 -28.31
CA ALA A 11 -10.88 19.01 -27.82
C ALA A 11 -10.87 19.12 -26.29
N GLN A 12 -11.73 19.99 -25.75
CA GLN A 12 -12.06 20.03 -24.34
C GLN A 12 -13.00 18.85 -24.07
N GLY A 13 -12.43 17.65 -23.95
CA GLY A 13 -13.13 16.49 -23.41
C GLY A 13 -13.14 16.60 -21.89
N GLY A 14 -14.30 16.94 -21.32
CA GLY A 14 -14.54 16.88 -19.89
C GLY A 14 -14.49 15.44 -19.39
N ALA A 15 -13.30 14.92 -19.12
CA ALA A 15 -13.14 13.87 -18.15
C ALA A 15 -13.32 14.53 -16.78
N ARG A 16 -14.22 13.97 -15.96
CA ARG A 16 -14.18 14.23 -14.52
C ARG A 16 -12.75 13.96 -14.07
N LEU A 17 -12.24 14.80 -13.18
CA LEU A 17 -11.03 14.52 -12.42
C LEU A 17 -11.35 13.34 -11.49
N ASP A 18 -11.53 12.15 -12.06
CA ASP A 18 -11.45 10.93 -11.28
C ASP A 18 -9.98 10.87 -10.88
N ALA A 19 -9.71 11.21 -9.63
CA ALA A 19 -8.37 11.34 -9.08
C ALA A 19 -7.59 10.06 -9.43
N MET A 20 -6.52 10.21 -10.22
CA MET A 20 -5.51 9.15 -10.27
C MET A 20 -4.94 9.07 -8.87
N THR A 21 -5.31 8.03 -8.12
CA THR A 21 -4.69 7.66 -6.87
C THR A 21 -3.20 7.52 -7.15
N THR A 22 -2.44 8.53 -6.76
CA THR A 22 -0.98 8.45 -6.84
C THR A 22 -0.54 7.56 -5.69
N THR A 23 0.58 6.89 -5.81
CA THR A 23 1.17 6.03 -4.77
C THR A 23 1.22 6.68 -3.37
N GLN A 24 1.12 8.01 -3.32
CA GLN A 24 1.05 8.84 -2.12
C GLN A 24 -0.21 8.61 -1.26
N ASP A 25 -1.27 8.02 -1.82
CA ASP A 25 -2.56 7.81 -1.12
C ASP A 25 -2.63 6.46 -0.37
N MET A 26 -1.65 5.56 -0.55
CA MET A 26 -1.65 4.28 0.16
C MET A 26 -1.05 4.42 1.57
N PRO A 27 -1.64 3.77 2.60
CA PRO A 27 -1.10 3.78 3.95
C PRO A 27 0.34 3.28 3.99
N GLN A 28 1.20 4.06 4.64
CA GLN A 28 2.59 3.65 4.87
C GLN A 28 2.65 2.60 5.98
N VAL A 29 3.52 1.61 5.79
CA VAL A 29 3.98 0.73 6.86
C VAL A 29 5.06 1.49 7.61
N GLN A 30 4.71 2.04 8.77
CA GLN A 30 5.61 2.87 9.59
C GLN A 30 6.67 2.03 10.30
N ALA A 31 6.35 0.78 10.66
CA ALA A 31 7.28 -0.10 11.35
C ALA A 31 7.04 -1.58 10.99
N CYS A 32 8.11 -2.36 10.97
CA CYS A 32 8.10 -3.80 10.87
C CYS A 32 9.06 -4.40 11.90
N SER A 33 8.55 -5.02 12.95
CA SER A 33 9.39 -5.65 14.00
C SER A 33 9.82 -7.09 13.67
N VAL A 34 9.36 -7.65 12.55
CA VAL A 34 9.63 -9.04 12.16
C VAL A 34 11.02 -9.17 11.54
N GLY A 35 12.03 -9.46 12.37
CA GLY A 35 13.43 -9.49 11.92
C GLY A 35 13.77 -10.53 10.84
N SER A 36 12.98 -11.62 10.75
CA SER A 36 13.15 -12.67 9.75
C SER A 36 12.56 -12.32 8.38
N CYS A 37 11.75 -11.27 8.27
CA CYS A 37 11.16 -10.83 7.01
C CYS A 37 12.24 -10.23 6.09
N SER A 38 12.38 -10.74 4.88
CA SER A 38 13.39 -10.28 3.91
C SER A 38 13.17 -8.85 3.39
N TYR A 39 11.97 -8.30 3.57
CA TYR A 39 11.66 -6.89 3.27
C TYR A 39 11.90 -5.94 4.45
N ASN A 40 12.17 -6.47 5.65
CA ASN A 40 12.50 -5.67 6.81
C ASN A 40 14.00 -5.32 6.79
N GLN A 41 14.31 -4.03 6.90
CA GLN A 41 15.65 -3.50 7.11
C GLN A 41 15.57 -2.45 8.21
N ASP A 42 16.34 -2.61 9.28
CA ASP A 42 16.40 -1.68 10.41
C ASP A 42 15.05 -1.35 11.08
N SER A 43 14.12 -2.32 11.10
CA SER A 43 12.73 -2.18 11.60
C SER A 43 11.79 -1.40 10.67
N ASP A 44 12.23 -1.09 9.46
CA ASP A 44 11.44 -0.47 8.41
C ASP A 44 11.06 -1.51 7.34
N CYS A 45 9.79 -1.52 6.95
CA CYS A 45 9.35 -2.33 5.81
C CYS A 45 9.75 -1.64 4.51
N HIS A 46 10.34 -2.38 3.58
CA HIS A 46 10.72 -1.89 2.25
C HIS A 46 9.97 -2.56 1.10
N ALA A 47 8.94 -3.36 1.39
CA ALA A 47 8.10 -3.98 0.36
C ALA A 47 7.35 -2.91 -0.44
N GLY A 48 7.32 -3.01 -1.77
CA GLY A 48 6.68 -1.98 -2.61
C GLY A 48 5.20 -1.75 -2.30
N ALA A 49 4.48 -2.85 -2.02
CA ALA A 49 3.13 -2.88 -1.49
C ALA A 49 2.94 -4.22 -0.76
N ILE A 50 2.29 -4.19 0.41
CA ILE A 50 1.92 -5.36 1.19
C ILE A 50 0.42 -5.62 1.11
N THR A 51 0.02 -6.86 1.34
CA THR A 51 -1.39 -7.24 1.50
C THR A 51 -1.65 -7.70 2.93
N ILE A 52 -2.72 -7.23 3.56
CA ILE A 52 -3.19 -7.74 4.86
C ILE A 52 -4.29 -8.78 4.62
N ALA A 53 -4.10 -10.03 5.04
CA ALA A 53 -5.02 -11.14 4.74
C ALA A 53 -5.01 -12.23 5.83
N GLY A 54 -5.62 -13.39 5.54
CA GLY A 54 -5.70 -14.54 6.47
C GLY A 54 -6.62 -14.29 7.66
N ASP A 55 -6.70 -15.23 8.61
CA ASP A 55 -7.59 -15.11 9.78
C ASP A 55 -6.99 -14.25 10.92
N HIS A 56 -5.68 -13.98 10.88
CA HIS A 56 -4.93 -13.23 11.89
C HIS A 56 -4.32 -11.89 11.42
N ALA A 57 -4.76 -11.40 10.25
CA ALA A 57 -4.32 -10.17 9.62
C ALA A 57 -2.84 -10.23 9.23
N HIS A 58 -2.43 -11.42 8.80
CA HIS A 58 -1.13 -11.74 8.29
C HIS A 58 -0.71 -10.79 7.17
N CYS A 59 0.53 -10.31 7.24
CA CYS A 59 1.21 -9.61 6.16
C CYS A 59 1.51 -10.61 5.03
N GLY A 60 0.63 -10.70 4.02
CA GLY A 60 0.74 -11.62 2.89
C GLY A 60 2.01 -11.50 2.04
N THR A 61 2.79 -10.45 2.24
CA THR A 61 4.08 -10.21 1.57
C THR A 61 5.27 -10.66 2.41
N PHE A 62 5.04 -11.11 3.65
CA PHE A 62 6.07 -11.73 4.46
C PHE A 62 6.74 -12.87 3.70
N VAL A 63 8.06 -12.87 3.73
CA VAL A 63 8.89 -13.93 3.18
C VAL A 63 10.17 -14.02 4.00
N GLU A 64 10.58 -15.23 4.35
CA GLU A 64 11.80 -15.51 5.11
C GLU A 64 12.77 -16.27 4.22
N ILE A 65 13.64 -15.51 3.55
CA ILE A 65 14.66 -16.03 2.63
C ILE A 65 16.01 -15.36 2.90
N SER A 66 17.08 -15.96 2.38
CA SER A 66 18.47 -15.62 2.72
C SER A 66 18.99 -14.27 2.21
N PHE A 67 18.24 -13.56 1.37
CA PHE A 67 18.62 -12.25 0.85
C PHE A 67 17.59 -11.17 1.21
N ARG A 68 18.05 -9.92 1.29
CA ARG A 68 17.17 -8.75 1.50
C ARG A 68 16.61 -8.26 0.18
N GLY A 69 15.32 -7.94 0.19
CA GLY A 69 14.61 -7.38 -0.95
C GLY A 69 13.97 -6.04 -0.58
N GLY A 70 13.19 -5.50 -1.51
CA GLY A 70 12.46 -4.26 -1.30
C GLY A 70 13.01 -3.10 -2.11
N LEU A 71 12.39 -1.95 -1.89
CA LEU A 71 12.67 -0.70 -2.56
C LEU A 71 13.33 0.25 -1.55
N GLY A 72 14.07 1.26 -2.02
CA GLY A 72 14.71 2.27 -1.17
C GLY A 72 13.73 3.28 -0.54
N ARG A 73 12.49 2.86 -0.23
CA ARG A 73 11.44 3.65 0.42
C ARG A 73 10.65 2.78 1.40
N ASN A 74 9.88 3.41 2.28
CA ASN A 74 8.95 2.72 3.16
C ASN A 74 7.90 1.94 2.37
N GLY A 75 7.54 0.80 2.92
CA GLY A 75 6.52 -0.06 2.38
C GLY A 75 5.14 0.55 2.59
N MET A 76 4.19 0.07 1.79
CA MET A 76 2.81 0.55 1.82
C MET A 76 1.85 -0.62 1.87
N VAL A 77 0.64 -0.41 2.35
CA VAL A 77 -0.44 -1.39 2.19
C VAL A 77 -1.14 -1.13 0.87
N GLY A 78 -1.04 -2.08 -0.05
CA GLY A 78 -1.73 -2.01 -1.36
C GLY A 78 -3.03 -2.79 -1.42
N ALA A 79 -3.35 -3.58 -0.38
CA ALA A 79 -4.65 -4.22 -0.24
C ALA A 79 -4.88 -4.67 1.21
N CYS A 80 -6.13 -4.60 1.66
CA CYS A 80 -6.62 -5.22 2.87
C CYS A 80 -7.74 -6.20 2.49
N HIS A 81 -7.52 -7.50 2.65
CA HIS A 81 -8.52 -8.53 2.34
C HIS A 81 -9.40 -8.87 3.55
N ARG A 82 -9.14 -8.26 4.71
CA ARG A 82 -9.95 -8.40 5.93
C ARG A 82 -11.18 -7.53 5.85
N SER A 83 -12.28 -8.07 5.32
CA SER A 83 -13.56 -7.35 5.17
C SER A 83 -14.13 -6.80 6.48
N GLU A 84 -13.80 -7.45 7.59
CA GLU A 84 -14.17 -7.11 8.95
C GLU A 84 -13.23 -6.11 9.62
N CYS A 85 -12.11 -5.73 8.98
CA CYS A 85 -11.19 -4.73 9.51
C CYS A 85 -11.84 -3.34 9.47
N ARG A 86 -11.76 -2.60 10.57
CA ARG A 86 -12.28 -1.23 10.69
C ARG A 86 -11.69 -0.28 9.65
N HIS A 87 -10.42 -0.48 9.32
CA HIS A 87 -9.68 0.31 8.33
C HIS A 87 -9.88 -0.16 6.88
N ASN A 88 -10.73 -1.15 6.62
CA ASN A 88 -10.95 -1.66 5.26
C ASN A 88 -12.07 -0.93 4.55
N GLU A 89 -11.76 -0.12 3.54
CA GLU A 89 -12.74 0.45 2.63
C GLU A 89 -12.52 -0.09 1.23
N ASN A 90 -13.48 -0.84 0.68
CA ASN A 90 -13.40 -1.42 -0.67
C ASN A 90 -12.12 -2.26 -0.94
N LEU A 91 -11.68 -3.04 0.05
CA LEU A 91 -10.43 -3.81 0.01
C LEU A 91 -9.15 -2.97 0.06
N GLU A 92 -9.27 -1.67 0.32
CA GLU A 92 -8.16 -0.76 0.56
C GLU A 92 -8.03 -0.46 2.05
N CYS A 93 -6.80 -0.35 2.53
CA CYS A 93 -6.55 0.08 3.90
C CYS A 93 -6.65 1.61 3.97
N THR A 94 -7.30 2.14 5.00
CA THR A 94 -7.43 3.59 5.26
C THR A 94 -6.80 4.02 6.58
N ALA A 95 -6.07 3.12 7.24
CA ALA A 95 -5.32 3.46 8.46
C ALA A 95 -4.30 4.58 8.16
N PRO A 96 -4.09 5.55 9.07
CA PRO A 96 -3.12 6.62 8.87
C PRO A 96 -1.68 6.09 8.74
N SER A 97 -1.41 4.95 9.38
CA SER A 97 -0.15 4.22 9.37
C SER A 97 -0.40 2.77 9.74
N VAL A 98 0.48 1.87 9.31
CA VAL A 98 0.40 0.44 9.61
C VAL A 98 1.68 -0.05 10.28
N GLU A 99 1.54 -0.88 11.30
CA GLU A 99 2.64 -1.58 11.97
C GLU A 99 2.54 -3.08 11.74
N ILE A 100 3.67 -3.72 11.41
CA ILE A 100 3.77 -5.16 11.22
C ILE A 100 4.64 -5.74 12.32
N GLY A 101 4.22 -6.86 12.91
CA GLY A 101 4.95 -7.51 13.98
C GLY A 101 4.48 -8.92 14.28
N LYS A 102 5.08 -9.54 15.28
CA LYS A 102 4.66 -10.86 15.75
C LYS A 102 3.37 -10.71 16.57
N ASP A 103 2.31 -11.39 16.16
CA ASP A 103 1.12 -11.65 16.99
C ASP A 103 0.78 -13.15 16.92
N GLN A 104 -0.32 -13.54 16.26
CA GLN A 104 -0.72 -14.94 16.15
C GLN A 104 0.17 -15.67 15.11
N ASP A 105 0.37 -15.09 13.92
CA ASP A 105 1.34 -15.53 12.92
C ASP A 105 2.68 -14.81 13.07
N VAL A 106 3.69 -15.21 12.29
CA VAL A 106 5.05 -14.65 12.36
C VAL A 106 5.08 -13.16 12.01
N ALA A 107 4.19 -12.73 11.12
CA ALA A 107 4.08 -11.36 10.65
C ALA A 107 2.61 -10.97 10.46
N ASP A 108 2.06 -10.26 11.42
CA ASP A 108 0.69 -9.75 11.42
C ASP A 108 0.66 -8.23 11.40
N CYS A 109 -0.45 -7.68 10.90
CA CYS A 109 -0.81 -6.29 11.02
C CYS A 109 -1.23 -5.99 12.46
N LEU A 110 -0.36 -5.36 13.25
CA LEU A 110 -0.65 -4.95 14.62
C LEU A 110 -1.66 -3.79 14.68
N THR A 111 -1.89 -3.12 13.55
CA THR A 111 -2.91 -2.07 13.39
C THR A 111 -4.29 -2.64 13.03
N TYR A 112 -4.42 -3.95 12.84
CA TYR A 112 -5.72 -4.56 12.59
C TYR A 112 -6.66 -4.36 13.79
N GLU A 113 -7.88 -3.91 13.51
CA GLU A 113 -8.98 -3.81 14.47
C GLU A 113 -10.25 -4.33 13.79
N ALA A 114 -10.98 -5.24 14.43
CA ALA A 114 -12.27 -5.71 13.91
C ALA A 114 -13.37 -4.63 14.10
N ARG A 115 -14.39 -4.67 13.23
CA ARG A 115 -15.58 -3.80 13.30
C ARG A 115 -16.56 -4.14 14.40
#